data_AF-A0A202DUM8-F1
#
_entry.id   AF-A0A202DUM8-F1
#
_cell.length_a   1.000
_cell.length_b   1.000
_cell.length_c   1.000
_cell.angle_alpha   90.00
_cell.angle_beta   90.00
_cell.angle_gamma   90.00
#
_symmetry.space_group_name_H-M   'P 1'
#
loop_
_entity.id
_entity.type
_entity.pdbx_description
1 polymer ?
#
loop_
_entity_poly.entity_id
_entity_poly.type
_entity_poly.pdbx_seq_one_letter_code
_entity_poly.pdbx_strand_id
1 'polypeptide(L)'
;MKRVSAILFPVSIFTSACLLFLVQPILARFILPWFGGSPAVWTTCMLFFQVLLLLGYSCSHFVVMKLPLKSQAIFLLAFALLTAMTLNIRPAESWSESAATAPVTSILGLLTFHIGLPYVLLAMISPLIQAWFAITNSETSPFRLYALSNTGSILA
;
A
#
# COMPACT_ATOMS: atom_id res chain seq x y z
N MET A 1 -12.50 -20.36 -17.27
CA MET A 1 -11.31 -19.50 -17.03
C MET A 1 -11.57 -18.02 -17.26
N LYS A 2 -12.16 -17.59 -18.41
CA LYS A 2 -12.46 -16.16 -18.69
C LYS A 2 -13.31 -15.45 -17.62
N ARG A 3 -14.37 -16.10 -17.09
CA ARG A 3 -15.24 -15.51 -16.04
C ARG A 3 -14.54 -15.27 -14.69
N VAL A 4 -13.62 -16.16 -14.31
CA VAL A 4 -12.89 -16.04 -13.03
C VAL A 4 -11.92 -14.86 -13.10
N SER A 5 -11.20 -14.72 -14.21
CA SER A 5 -10.30 -13.57 -14.43
C SER A 5 -11.05 -12.22 -14.49
N ALA A 6 -12.29 -12.22 -15.00
CA ALA A 6 -13.10 -11.01 -15.11
C ALA A 6 -13.50 -10.41 -13.74
N ILE A 7 -13.61 -11.23 -12.69
CA ILE A 7 -13.98 -10.78 -11.34
C ILE A 7 -12.74 -10.52 -10.48
N LEU A 8 -11.69 -11.34 -10.64
CA LEU A 8 -10.49 -11.23 -9.81
C LEU A 8 -9.77 -9.88 -9.97
N PHE A 9 -9.65 -9.36 -11.19
CA PHE A 9 -8.97 -8.07 -11.41
C PHE A 9 -9.71 -6.90 -10.74
N PRO A 10 -11.02 -6.67 -10.97
CA PRO A 10 -11.80 -5.66 -10.26
C PRO A 10 -11.75 -5.78 -8.74
N VAL A 11 -11.99 -6.98 -8.21
CA VAL A 11 -12.05 -7.18 -6.74
C VAL A 11 -10.70 -6.93 -6.10
N SER A 12 -9.61 -7.42 -6.71
CA SER A 12 -8.26 -7.22 -6.18
C SER A 12 -7.87 -5.75 -6.17
N ILE A 13 -8.13 -5.01 -7.26
CA ILE A 13 -7.74 -3.59 -7.34
C ILE A 13 -8.57 -2.72 -6.40
N PHE A 14 -9.87 -2.99 -6.29
CA PHE A 14 -10.76 -2.31 -5.36
C PHE A 14 -10.33 -2.53 -3.91
N THR A 15 -10.14 -3.79 -3.54
CA THR A 15 -9.79 -4.17 -2.16
C THR A 15 -8.43 -3.60 -1.78
N SER A 16 -7.44 -3.69 -2.67
CA SER A 16 -6.12 -3.13 -2.40
C SER A 16 -6.13 -1.61 -2.25
N ALA A 17 -6.86 -0.90 -3.10
CA ALA A 17 -6.96 0.56 -3.04
C ALA A 17 -7.70 1.02 -1.77
N CYS A 18 -8.81 0.36 -1.44
CA CYS A 18 -9.54 0.61 -0.20
C CYS A 18 -8.65 0.39 1.03
N LEU A 19 -7.95 -0.75 1.12
CA LEU A 19 -7.04 -1.01 2.23
C LEU A 19 -5.88 -0.01 2.28
N LEU A 20 -5.32 0.39 1.14
CA LEU A 20 -4.22 1.36 1.07
C LEU A 20 -4.61 2.72 1.67
N PHE A 21 -5.84 3.17 1.41
CA PHE A 21 -6.35 4.42 1.98
C PHE A 21 -6.80 4.25 3.42
N LEU A 22 -7.46 3.14 3.78
CA LEU A 22 -7.97 2.87 5.13
C LEU A 22 -6.85 2.76 6.18
N VAL A 23 -5.65 2.35 5.76
CA VAL A 23 -4.48 2.31 6.63
C VAL A 23 -4.18 3.70 7.24
N GLN A 24 -4.33 4.78 6.48
CA GLN A 24 -4.00 6.13 6.97
C GLN A 24 -4.85 6.59 8.17
N PRO A 25 -6.20 6.54 8.15
CA PRO A 25 -7.03 6.93 9.30
C PRO A 25 -6.93 5.95 10.47
N ILE A 26 -6.75 4.65 10.22
CA ILE A 26 -6.49 3.67 11.31
C ILE A 26 -5.25 4.07 12.09
N LEU A 27 -4.19 4.46 11.39
CA LEU A 27 -2.95 4.87 12.03
C LEU A 27 -3.01 6.21 12.70
N ALA A 28 -3.68 7.18 12.09
CA ALA A 28 -3.95 8.45 12.72
C ALA A 28 -4.56 8.22 14.11
N ARG A 29 -5.52 7.29 14.25
CA ARG A 29 -6.11 6.92 15.54
C ARG A 29 -5.10 6.32 16.52
N PHE A 30 -4.18 5.46 16.06
CA PHE A 30 -3.19 4.82 16.94
C PHE A 30 -2.10 5.78 17.44
N ILE A 31 -1.64 6.69 16.58
CA ILE A 31 -0.53 7.60 16.93
C ILE A 31 -1.01 8.86 17.64
N LEU A 32 -2.29 9.24 17.48
CA LEU A 32 -2.84 10.48 18.04
C LEU A 32 -2.65 10.63 19.57
N PRO A 33 -2.81 9.59 20.42
CA PRO A 33 -2.59 9.73 21.86
C PRO A 33 -1.15 10.08 22.25
N TRP A 34 -0.17 9.72 21.43
CA TRP A 34 1.26 9.92 21.73
C TRP A 34 1.84 11.16 21.05
N PHE A 35 1.46 11.41 19.80
CA PHE A 35 2.06 12.45 18.97
C PHE A 35 1.16 13.69 18.80
N GLY A 36 -0.13 13.58 19.15
CA GLY A 36 -1.11 14.65 18.99
C GLY A 36 -1.44 14.95 17.52
N GLY A 37 -2.18 16.04 17.31
CA GLY A 37 -2.70 16.45 15.99
C GLY A 37 -1.97 17.64 15.36
N SER A 38 -0.68 17.84 15.67
CA SER A 38 0.04 19.02 15.17
C SER A 38 0.24 18.98 13.64
N PRO A 39 0.36 20.14 12.96
CA PRO A 39 0.63 20.19 11.52
C PRO A 39 1.90 19.44 11.09
N ALA A 40 2.91 19.40 11.96
CA ALA A 40 4.17 18.69 11.72
C ALA A 40 3.97 17.17 11.65
N VAL A 41 3.14 16.61 12.53
CA VAL A 41 2.77 15.18 12.54
C VAL A 41 2.05 14.83 11.24
N TRP A 42 1.03 15.62 10.89
CA TRP A 42 0.26 15.41 9.66
C TRP A 42 1.14 15.44 8.41
N THR A 43 1.98 16.46 8.29
CA THR A 43 2.87 16.62 7.12
C THR A 43 3.89 15.48 7.02
N THR A 44 4.41 15.01 8.16
CA THR A 44 5.35 13.88 8.22
C THR A 44 4.70 12.59 7.76
N CYS A 45 3.49 12.28 8.26
CA CYS A 45 2.72 11.12 7.84
C CYS A 45 2.37 11.18 6.34
N MET A 46 1.90 12.34 5.86
CA MET A 46 1.58 12.54 4.45
C MET A 46 2.80 12.31 3.56
N LEU A 47 3.94 12.92 3.88
CA LEU A 47 5.18 12.74 3.11
C LEU A 47 5.61 11.26 3.09
N PHE A 48 5.57 10.59 4.25
CA PHE A 48 5.87 9.17 4.34
C PHE A 48 4.98 8.34 3.40
N PHE A 49 3.66 8.49 3.48
CA PHE A 49 2.73 7.73 2.62
C PHE A 49 2.93 8.02 1.13
N GLN A 50 3.24 9.27 0.75
CA GLN A 50 3.52 9.61 -0.65
C GLN A 50 4.83 8.97 -1.15
N VAL A 51 5.88 8.97 -0.33
CA VAL A 51 7.15 8.31 -0.65
C VAL A 51 6.95 6.80 -0.84
N LEU A 52 6.21 6.14 0.05
CA LEU A 52 5.97 4.71 -0.08
C LEU A 52 5.02 4.37 -1.22
N LEU A 53 4.05 5.24 -1.53
CA LEU A 53 3.18 5.07 -2.71
C LEU A 53 4.04 5.10 -3.98
N LEU A 54 4.92 6.10 -4.10
CA LEU A 54 5.87 6.20 -5.20
C LEU A 54 6.77 4.96 -5.26
N LEU A 55 7.31 4.51 -4.12
CA LEU A 55 8.16 3.31 -4.06
C LEU A 55 7.42 2.07 -4.57
N GLY A 56 6.17 1.84 -4.12
CA GLY A 56 5.37 0.73 -4.61
C GLY A 56 5.11 0.80 -6.11
N TYR A 57 4.81 1.99 -6.64
CA TYR A 57 4.59 2.17 -8.08
C TYR A 57 5.87 1.94 -8.88
N SER A 58 7.01 2.46 -8.40
CA SER A 58 8.32 2.21 -9.00
C SER A 58 8.69 0.73 -8.97
N CYS A 59 8.48 0.05 -7.85
CA CYS A 59 8.69 -1.40 -7.73
C CYS A 59 7.83 -2.16 -8.74
N SER A 60 6.54 -1.86 -8.85
CA SER A 60 5.67 -2.45 -9.87
C SER A 60 6.18 -2.19 -11.28
N HIS A 61 6.57 -0.95 -11.59
CA HIS A 61 7.08 -0.59 -12.91
C HIS A 61 8.34 -1.40 -13.26
N PHE A 62 9.31 -1.50 -12.36
CA PHE A 62 10.52 -2.28 -12.58
C PHE A 62 10.24 -3.78 -12.68
N VAL A 63 9.32 -4.32 -11.88
CA VAL A 63 8.89 -5.72 -11.95
C VAL A 63 8.29 -6.03 -13.32
N VAL A 64 7.40 -5.17 -13.83
CA VAL A 64 6.81 -5.35 -15.16
C VAL A 64 7.85 -5.23 -16.28
N MET A 65 8.77 -4.28 -16.16
CA MET A 65 9.78 -4.01 -17.18
C MET A 65 10.86 -5.10 -17.26
N LYS A 66 11.23 -5.72 -16.13
CA LYS A 66 12.39 -6.63 -16.06
C LYS A 66 12.05 -8.11 -15.97
N LEU A 67 10.85 -8.47 -15.51
CA LEU A 67 10.49 -9.85 -15.22
C LEU A 67 9.42 -10.39 -16.18
N PRO A 68 9.50 -11.67 -16.59
CA PRO A 68 8.40 -12.32 -17.31
C PRO A 68 7.19 -12.51 -16.39
N LEU A 69 5.98 -12.62 -16.96
CA LEU A 69 4.70 -12.65 -16.23
C LEU A 69 4.67 -13.64 -15.05
N LYS A 70 5.20 -14.86 -15.23
CA LYS A 70 5.28 -15.86 -14.16
C LYS A 70 6.13 -15.39 -12.97
N SER A 71 7.28 -14.78 -13.25
CA SER A 71 8.19 -14.25 -12.23
C SER A 71 7.60 -13.02 -11.53
N GLN A 72 6.78 -12.21 -12.22
CA GLN A 72 6.04 -11.11 -11.59
C GLN A 72 5.05 -11.64 -10.53
N ALA A 73 4.32 -12.70 -10.84
CA ALA A 73 3.40 -13.34 -9.89
C ALA A 73 4.14 -13.96 -8.69
N ILE A 74 5.26 -14.65 -8.93
CA ILE A 74 6.11 -15.20 -7.87
C ILE A 74 6.66 -14.07 -6.98
N PHE A 75 7.13 -12.97 -7.58
CA PHE A 75 7.61 -11.80 -6.85
C PHE A 75 6.52 -11.24 -5.94
N LEU A 76 5.32 -11.02 -6.46
CA LEU A 76 4.21 -10.48 -5.68
C LEU A 76 3.84 -11.41 -4.52
N LEU A 77 3.77 -12.73 -4.75
CA LEU A 77 3.48 -13.72 -3.71
C LEU A 77 4.57 -13.80 -2.64
N ALA A 78 5.85 -13.77 -3.04
CA ALA A 78 6.97 -13.76 -2.11
C ALA A 78 6.99 -12.48 -1.26
N PHE A 79 6.73 -11.32 -1.89
CA PHE A 79 6.65 -10.04 -1.20
C PHE A 79 5.46 -10.01 -0.22
N ALA A 80 4.31 -10.56 -0.62
CA ALA A 80 3.14 -10.70 0.24
C ALA A 80 3.42 -11.63 1.44
N LEU A 81 4.10 -12.75 1.21
CA LEU A 81 4.50 -13.67 2.28
C LEU A 81 5.47 -13.00 3.27
N LEU A 82 6.49 -12.31 2.77
CA LEU A 82 7.43 -11.55 3.60
C LEU A 82 6.69 -10.48 4.42
N THR A 83 5.77 -9.76 3.80
CA THR A 83 4.93 -8.76 4.47
C THR A 83 4.09 -9.42 5.57
N ALA A 84 3.47 -10.57 5.31
CA ALA A 84 2.68 -11.29 6.31
C ALA A 84 3.52 -11.78 7.49
N MET A 85 4.76 -12.25 7.23
CA MET A 85 5.69 -12.71 8.28
C MET A 85 6.22 -11.57 9.15
N THR A 86 6.30 -10.36 8.61
CA THR A 86 6.81 -9.17 9.29
C THR A 86 5.69 -8.29 9.85
N LEU A 87 4.43 -8.70 9.67
CA LEU A 87 3.27 -7.93 10.07
C LEU A 87 3.15 -7.86 11.59
N ASN A 88 3.61 -6.75 12.15
CA ASN A 88 3.42 -6.41 13.55
C ASN A 88 2.49 -5.20 13.65
N ILE A 89 1.23 -5.40 14.01
CA ILE A 89 0.23 -4.30 13.99
C ILE A 89 0.19 -3.53 15.31
N ARG A 90 0.81 -4.04 16.39
CA ARG A 90 0.78 -3.41 17.72
C ARG A 90 2.08 -2.65 17.97
N PRO A 91 2.07 -1.31 17.93
CA PRO A 91 3.22 -0.54 18.36
C PRO A 91 3.44 -0.76 19.86
N ALA A 92 4.68 -0.99 20.27
CA ALA A 92 5.04 -1.10 21.68
C ALA A 92 4.89 0.25 22.40
N GLU A 93 4.63 0.21 23.71
CA GLU A 93 4.50 1.44 24.54
C GLU A 93 5.79 2.27 24.57
N SER A 94 6.95 1.68 24.25
CA SER A 94 8.24 2.39 24.16
C SER A 94 8.28 3.52 23.12
N TRP A 95 7.37 3.51 22.13
CA TRP A 95 7.22 4.61 21.18
C TRP A 95 6.66 5.89 21.83
N SER A 96 5.95 5.77 22.96
CA SER A 96 5.38 6.92 23.68
C SER A 96 6.44 7.77 24.36
N GLU A 97 7.49 7.16 24.92
CA GLU A 97 8.61 7.86 25.57
C GLU A 97 9.43 8.68 24.56
N SER A 98 9.55 8.18 23.33
CA SER A 98 10.28 8.85 22.25
C SER A 98 9.48 9.99 21.59
N ALA A 99 8.15 10.01 21.76
CA ALA A 99 7.29 11.05 21.20
C ALA A 99 7.55 12.43 21.80
N ALA A 100 7.99 12.48 23.06
CA ALA A 100 8.28 13.74 23.77
C ALA A 100 9.61 14.39 23.35
N THR A 101 10.58 13.61 22.88
CA THR A 101 11.96 14.07 22.63
C THR A 101 12.26 14.28 21.15
N ALA A 102 11.71 13.44 20.26
CA ALA A 102 11.93 13.52 18.82
C ALA A 102 10.72 12.98 18.02
N PRO A 103 9.65 13.78 17.85
CA PRO A 103 8.38 13.29 17.31
C PRO A 103 8.47 12.84 15.84
N VAL A 104 9.20 13.57 14.99
CA VAL A 104 9.30 13.24 13.54
C VAL A 104 10.03 11.92 13.30
N THR A 105 11.21 11.73 13.91
CA THR A 105 12.00 10.51 13.75
C THR A 105 11.27 9.30 14.33
N SER A 106 10.59 9.47 15.46
CA SER A 106 9.78 8.43 16.10
C SER A 106 8.59 8.01 15.22
N ILE A 107 7.89 8.96 14.60
CA ILE A 107 6.81 8.68 13.64
C ILE A 107 7.37 7.90 12.44
N LEU A 108 8.45 8.37 11.83
CA LEU A 108 9.05 7.70 10.68
C LEU A 108 9.50 6.27 11.02
N GLY A 109 10.11 6.08 12.20
CA GLY A 109 10.48 4.76 12.71
C GLY A 109 9.24 3.86 12.86
N LEU A 110 8.24 4.31 13.61
CA LEU A 110 7.01 3.56 13.86
C LEU A 110 6.32 3.16 12.55
N LEU A 111 6.13 4.11 11.63
CA LEU A 111 5.48 3.84 10.35
C LEU A 111 6.29 2.88 9.49
N THR A 112 7.62 3.03 9.47
CA THR A 112 8.51 2.13 8.71
C THR A 112 8.41 0.70 9.21
N PHE A 113 8.51 0.49 10.53
CA PHE A 113 8.52 -0.84 11.13
C PHE A 113 7.18 -1.56 11.06
N HIS A 114 6.07 -0.85 11.23
CA HIS A 114 4.76 -1.48 11.35
C HIS A 114 4.00 -1.58 10.01
N ILE A 115 4.35 -0.74 9.03
CA ILE A 115 3.44 -0.39 7.93
C ILE A 115 4.16 -0.24 6.61
N GLY A 116 5.49 -0.07 6.63
CA GLY A 116 6.25 0.17 5.43
C GLY A 116 6.04 -0.91 4.38
N LEU A 117 6.26 -2.17 4.74
CA LEU A 117 6.05 -3.32 3.86
C LEU A 117 4.58 -3.50 3.43
N PRO A 118 3.59 -3.52 4.35
CA PRO A 118 2.17 -3.59 3.97
C PRO A 118 1.73 -2.50 2.98
N TYR A 119 2.16 -1.26 3.20
CA TYR A 119 1.76 -0.14 2.36
C TYR A 119 2.39 -0.25 0.97
N VAL A 120 3.67 -0.61 0.87
CA VAL A 120 4.34 -0.85 -0.43
C VAL A 120 3.66 -1.99 -1.18
N LEU A 121 3.33 -3.10 -0.50
CA LEU A 121 2.61 -4.23 -1.11
C LEU A 121 1.27 -3.77 -1.71
N LEU A 122 0.44 -3.07 -0.94
CA LEU A 122 -0.85 -2.57 -1.41
C LEU A 122 -0.70 -1.56 -2.56
N ALA A 123 0.35 -0.72 -2.52
CA ALA A 123 0.65 0.23 -3.58
C ALA A 123 1.07 -0.46 -4.88
N MET A 124 1.76 -1.60 -4.80
CA MET A 124 2.19 -2.39 -5.96
C MET A 124 1.05 -3.09 -6.69
N ILE A 125 -0.01 -3.51 -5.97
CA ILE A 125 -1.08 -4.34 -6.56
C ILE A 125 -1.81 -3.60 -7.68
N SER A 126 -2.16 -2.32 -7.49
CA SER A 126 -2.98 -1.61 -8.48
C SER A 126 -2.29 -1.45 -9.85
N PRO A 127 -1.02 -1.01 -9.94
CA PRO A 127 -0.33 -0.94 -11.23
C PRO A 127 0.02 -2.32 -11.81
N LEU A 128 0.38 -3.32 -10.99
CA LEU A 128 0.64 -4.69 -11.46
C LEU A 128 -0.60 -5.31 -12.10
N ILE A 129 -1.75 -5.23 -11.42
CA ILE A 129 -3.01 -5.78 -11.90
C ILE A 129 -3.46 -5.07 -13.19
N GLN A 130 -3.31 -3.75 -13.28
CA GLN A 130 -3.61 -3.01 -14.51
C GLN A 130 -2.70 -3.42 -15.66
N ALA A 131 -1.40 -3.64 -15.41
CA ALA A 131 -0.48 -4.13 -16.42
C ALA A 131 -0.83 -5.55 -16.91
N TRP A 132 -1.15 -6.46 -15.98
CA TRP A 132 -1.58 -7.82 -16.31
C TRP A 132 -2.89 -7.83 -17.09
N PHE A 133 -3.84 -6.97 -16.71
CA PHE A 133 -5.09 -6.80 -17.44
C PHE A 133 -4.86 -6.28 -18.86
N ALA A 134 -4.02 -5.26 -19.04
CA ALA A 134 -3.71 -4.72 -20.37
C ALA A 134 -3.06 -5.77 -21.29
N ILE A 135 -2.22 -6.66 -20.75
CA ILE A 135 -1.60 -7.76 -21.50
C ILE A 135 -2.62 -8.85 -21.88
N THR A 136 -3.56 -9.17 -20.98
CA THR A 136 -4.49 -10.30 -21.15
C THR A 136 -5.83 -9.93 -21.81
N ASN A 137 -6.19 -8.65 -21.81
CA ASN A 137 -7.47 -8.11 -22.27
C ASN A 137 -7.27 -6.89 -23.18
N SER A 138 -6.52 -7.04 -24.26
CA SER A 138 -6.14 -5.95 -25.19
C SER A 138 -7.32 -5.19 -25.81
N GLU A 139 -8.48 -5.82 -25.96
CA GLU A 139 -9.69 -5.19 -26.53
C GLU A 139 -10.48 -4.37 -25.50
N THR A 140 -10.13 -4.43 -24.21
CA THR A 140 -10.89 -3.80 -23.13
C THR A 140 -10.11 -2.65 -22.52
N SER A 141 -10.75 -1.49 -22.38
CA SER A 141 -10.10 -0.31 -21.79
C SER A 141 -9.66 -0.55 -20.33
N PRO A 142 -8.35 -0.40 -20.01
CA PRO A 142 -7.83 -0.55 -18.65
C PRO A 142 -8.36 0.50 -17.67
N PHE A 143 -8.84 1.65 -18.17
CA PHE A 143 -9.32 2.77 -17.36
C PHE A 143 -10.50 2.43 -16.43
N ARG A 144 -11.25 1.36 -16.72
CA ARG A 144 -12.30 0.86 -15.82
C ARG A 144 -11.73 0.38 -14.49
N LEU A 145 -10.56 -0.26 -14.51
CA LEU A 145 -9.87 -0.70 -13.29
C LEU A 145 -9.31 0.49 -12.52
N TYR A 146 -8.79 1.50 -13.22
CA TYR A 146 -8.37 2.76 -12.59
C TYR A 146 -9.53 3.48 -11.89
N ALA A 147 -10.69 3.60 -12.54
CA ALA A 147 -11.88 4.18 -11.93
C ALA A 147 -12.35 3.40 -10.69
N LEU A 148 -12.30 2.07 -10.76
CA LEU A 148 -12.66 1.22 -9.63
C LEU A 148 -11.67 1.33 -8.46
N SER A 149 -10.37 1.44 -8.75
CA SER A 149 -9.32 1.70 -7.77
C SER A 149 -9.61 3.00 -7.01
N ASN A 150 -9.87 4.10 -7.74
CA ASN A 150 -10.23 5.38 -7.12
C ASN A 150 -11.53 5.31 -6.33
N THR A 151 -12.53 4.56 -6.81
CA THR A 151 -13.77 4.33 -6.05
C THR A 151 -13.47 3.64 -4.72
N GLY A 152 -12.60 2.63 -4.71
CA GLY A 152 -12.13 1.98 -3.49
C GLY A 152 -11.44 2.96 -2.54
N SER A 153 -10.56 3.82 -3.06
CA SER A 153 -9.87 4.86 -2.28
C SER A 153 -10.80 5.88 -1.65
N ILE A 154 -11.88 6.26 -2.33
CA ILE A 154 -12.86 7.25 -1.85
C ILE A 154 -13.79 6.67 -0.78
N LEU A 155 -14.10 5.37 -0.87
CA LEU A 155 -14.99 4.68 0.08
C LEU A 155 -14.30 4.28 1.39
N ALA A 156 -12.96 4.35 1.45
CA ALA A 156 -12.14 4.03 2.61
C ALA A 156 -12.12 5.17 3.63
#